data_AF-A0A5B6VWS3-F1
#
_entry.id   AF-A0A5B6VWS3-F1
#
_cell.length_a   1.000
_cell.length_b   1.000
_cell.length_c   1.000
_cell.angle_alpha   90.00
_cell.angle_beta   90.00
_cell.angle_gamma   90.00
#
_symmetry.space_group_name_H-M   'P 1'
#
loop_
_entity.id
_entity.type
_entity.pdbx_description
1 polymer ?
#
loop_
_entity_poly.entity_id
_entity_poly.type
_entity_poly.pdbx_seq_one_letter_code
_entity_poly.pdbx_strand_id
1 'polypeptide(L)'
;MGVGHSSPSSCSVDSLCITAFIAQPKTSSFSNSNRQKSLFPTKKHSPFAVLKIGTLNCARVAGEMEIEKGIAAAGKPIVDLHGIDDGLIQKIVYDALVWSSLHGLVVGDRNDQRSGKLPGVGMVHAPIALLPTSFPESHWKQACELAPIFNELIDRVSLDGKFLQDSLARTKKVDAFTSRLLDIHSKILEMNKKEEIRLGLHRSDYMLDEKTKLLLQIEFNTISSSFAGLGCLVTDLHRTLLSDYGEDLGLDSKRIPGNTATGQFAEALAKAWTEYNNPRLTFKEYTLMVLVFLQPLKLKNAICMTSIGFLGITYNVKTIRKTLTEIDSEGQLLPDGTFLVYVSSYYCIECGQAVAVVYFRAGYAPTDYPSESEWRARLLMEQSSAIKCPSISYHLAGTKKIQQELAKPNVLERFLESKEDIAKLRKCFAGLWSLVDSEITKKAIEKPELFVMKPQREGGVENRVFGPTSGNNIYGDDVKETLLRLQKEGSEEDAAYILMQRIFPAASPTFLIRDGICHKDHAISELGVYSAYLRNKESVIMNDQCGYLMRTKVSSSNEGGVAAGFAVLDSIYLT
;
A
#
# COMPACT_ATOMS: atom_id res chain seq x y z
N MET A 1 44.00 45.86 -48.21
CA MET A 1 43.38 46.27 -49.49
C MET A 1 42.46 45.11 -49.89
N GLY A 2 41.18 45.26 -50.23
CA GLY A 2 40.28 46.41 -50.16
C GLY A 2 39.17 46.30 -51.21
N VAL A 3 37.90 46.50 -50.81
CA VAL A 3 36.71 46.82 -51.65
C VAL A 3 36.27 45.73 -52.68
N GLY A 4 34.99 45.46 -52.97
CA GLY A 4 33.71 45.89 -52.40
C GLY A 4 32.59 46.03 -53.46
N HIS A 5 31.32 45.88 -53.03
CA HIS A 5 30.05 46.21 -53.74
C HIS A 5 29.59 45.27 -54.89
N SER A 6 28.29 45.17 -55.22
CA SER A 6 27.13 46.04 -54.92
C SER A 6 25.77 45.31 -54.70
N SER A 7 24.86 45.96 -53.96
CA SER A 7 23.40 45.67 -53.86
C SER A 7 22.59 46.51 -54.89
N PRO A 8 21.24 46.42 -54.99
CA PRO A 8 20.37 47.26 -54.12
C PRO A 8 18.91 46.78 -53.81
N SER A 9 18.33 47.31 -52.70
CA SER A 9 16.89 47.70 -52.43
C SER A 9 15.69 46.77 -52.72
N SER A 10 14.53 46.77 -52.03
CA SER A 10 14.00 47.37 -50.77
C SER A 10 12.56 46.83 -50.54
N CYS A 11 12.04 46.56 -49.34
CA CYS A 11 11.24 47.49 -48.50
C CYS A 11 10.72 46.80 -47.21
N SER A 12 10.18 47.59 -46.27
CA SER A 12 9.93 47.28 -44.84
C SER A 12 8.44 47.11 -44.43
N VAL A 13 8.19 47.17 -43.10
CA VAL A 13 6.92 47.22 -42.32
C VAL A 13 6.36 45.84 -41.93
N ASP A 14 6.18 45.45 -40.66
CA ASP A 14 6.61 46.05 -39.36
C ASP A 14 6.64 45.03 -38.18
N SER A 15 6.85 45.48 -36.92
CA SER A 15 6.84 44.66 -35.69
C SER A 15 6.03 45.26 -34.53
N LEU A 16 5.28 44.44 -33.77
CA LEU A 16 4.37 44.88 -32.71
C LEU A 16 4.87 44.47 -31.31
N CYS A 17 5.09 45.46 -30.45
CA CYS A 17 5.61 45.30 -29.09
C CYS A 17 4.46 45.34 -28.05
N ILE A 18 4.54 44.53 -26.98
CA ILE A 18 3.54 44.49 -25.91
C ILE A 18 4.05 45.25 -24.68
N THR A 19 3.33 46.31 -24.30
CA THR A 19 3.70 47.22 -23.21
C THR A 19 3.16 46.77 -21.86
N ALA A 20 4.01 46.74 -20.83
CA ALA A 20 3.58 46.57 -19.44
C ALA A 20 3.08 47.90 -18.85
N PHE A 21 2.01 47.85 -18.04
CA PHE A 21 1.52 49.01 -17.29
C PHE A 21 1.75 48.84 -15.79
N ILE A 22 2.57 49.74 -15.23
CA ILE A 22 2.66 50.04 -13.79
C ILE A 22 2.28 51.52 -13.64
N ALA A 23 1.44 51.84 -12.66
CA ALA A 23 1.14 53.22 -12.30
C ALA A 23 1.25 53.41 -10.78
N GLN A 24 1.97 54.47 -10.38
CA GLN A 24 2.22 54.86 -8.99
C GLN A 24 1.35 56.08 -8.59
N PRO A 25 1.29 56.45 -7.29
CA PRO A 25 0.12 57.15 -6.73
C PRO A 25 0.18 58.68 -6.85
N LYS A 26 -0.98 59.32 -6.60
CA LYS A 26 -1.06 60.75 -6.27
C LYS A 26 -1.88 60.99 -5.01
N THR A 27 -1.36 61.86 -4.16
CA THR A 27 -1.97 62.33 -2.90
C THR A 27 -2.64 63.69 -3.08
N SER A 28 -3.83 63.88 -2.52
CA SER A 28 -4.24 65.16 -1.94
C SER A 28 -5.39 64.98 -0.95
N SER A 29 -5.26 65.64 0.20
CA SER A 29 -6.20 65.64 1.32
C SER A 29 -7.26 66.73 1.19
N PHE A 30 -8.48 66.49 1.69
CA PHE A 30 -9.24 67.48 2.48
C PHE A 30 -10.23 66.78 3.43
N SER A 31 -10.73 67.51 4.43
CA SER A 31 -11.16 66.98 5.73
C SER A 31 -12.63 67.22 6.09
N ASN A 32 -13.06 66.63 7.23
CA ASN A 32 -14.31 66.85 8.00
C ASN A 32 -15.59 66.19 7.43
N SER A 33 -16.54 65.68 8.25
CA SER A 33 -16.56 65.44 9.71
C SER A 33 -17.70 64.47 10.12
N ASN A 34 -17.70 64.07 11.41
CA ASN A 34 -18.82 63.58 12.22
C ASN A 34 -19.44 62.17 12.03
N ARG A 35 -19.29 61.37 13.11
CA ARG A 35 -20.31 60.56 13.84
C ARG A 35 -21.70 60.47 13.17
N GLN A 36 -22.31 59.29 12.99
CA GLN A 36 -22.98 58.53 14.08
C GLN A 36 -23.41 57.10 13.65
N LYS A 37 -23.84 56.26 14.61
CA LYS A 37 -24.38 54.90 14.40
C LYS A 37 -25.93 54.86 14.35
N SER A 38 -26.51 54.08 13.43
CA SER A 38 -27.72 53.23 13.63
C SER A 38 -27.95 52.34 12.39
N LEU A 39 -27.93 51.00 12.53
CA LEU A 39 -29.09 50.08 12.60
C LEU A 39 -30.08 50.11 11.41
N PHE A 40 -30.03 49.03 10.58
CA PHE A 40 -31.09 48.18 9.98
C PHE A 40 -32.50 48.76 9.64
N PRO A 41 -33.21 48.30 8.56
CA PRO A 41 -33.38 46.86 8.26
C PRO A 41 -33.71 46.34 6.81
N THR A 42 -33.51 45.02 6.64
CA THR A 42 -34.32 44.01 5.88
C THR A 42 -34.40 43.86 4.34
N LYS A 43 -34.24 42.57 3.92
CA LYS A 43 -34.87 41.82 2.78
C LYS A 43 -34.34 42.13 1.34
N LYS A 44 -34.22 41.17 0.39
CA LYS A 44 -34.37 39.68 0.35
C LYS A 44 -33.83 39.10 -1.00
N HIS A 45 -33.72 37.76 -1.13
CA HIS A 45 -33.42 36.94 -2.34
C HIS A 45 -31.95 36.98 -2.84
N SER A 46 -31.28 35.91 -3.32
CA SER A 46 -31.61 34.47 -3.53
C SER A 46 -30.29 33.62 -3.46
N PRO A 47 -30.16 32.34 -3.90
CA PRO A 47 -30.18 31.19 -3.00
C PRO A 47 -28.90 30.31 -3.00
N PHE A 48 -28.43 29.86 -1.84
CA PHE A 48 -27.68 28.60 -1.69
C PHE A 48 -27.95 28.02 -0.30
N ALA A 49 -28.46 26.78 -0.24
CA ALA A 49 -28.83 26.12 1.00
C ALA A 49 -27.60 25.42 1.62
N VAL A 50 -27.06 26.01 2.69
CA VAL A 50 -26.05 25.35 3.53
C VAL A 50 -26.77 24.41 4.49
N LEU A 51 -26.62 23.10 4.30
CA LEU A 51 -27.11 22.10 5.25
C LEU A 51 -26.22 22.13 6.50
N LYS A 52 -26.72 22.72 7.60
CA LYS A 52 -26.06 22.61 8.91
C LYS A 52 -26.24 21.20 9.45
N ILE A 53 -25.15 20.44 9.54
CA ILE A 53 -25.13 19.18 10.30
C ILE A 53 -25.17 19.54 11.79
N GLY A 54 -26.24 19.16 12.46
CA GLY A 54 -26.36 19.25 13.91
C GLY A 54 -25.59 18.12 14.60
N THR A 55 -25.09 18.38 15.81
CA THR A 55 -24.42 17.38 16.65
C THR A 55 -25.36 16.21 16.97
N LEU A 56 -25.02 15.03 16.45
CA LEU A 56 -25.67 13.77 16.78
C LEU A 56 -24.81 13.00 17.79
N ASN A 57 -25.39 12.72 18.96
CA ASN A 57 -24.74 11.91 19.99
C ASN A 57 -24.51 10.49 19.47
N CYS A 58 -23.30 9.97 19.65
CA CYS A 58 -22.93 8.63 19.20
C CYS A 58 -23.50 7.56 20.15
N ALA A 59 -24.75 7.16 19.90
CA ALA A 59 -25.34 5.98 20.51
C ALA A 59 -24.94 4.74 19.71
N ARG A 60 -24.43 3.70 20.40
CA ARG A 60 -24.18 2.38 19.78
C ARG A 60 -25.49 1.82 19.23
N VAL A 61 -25.55 1.61 17.92
CA VAL A 61 -26.56 0.76 17.29
C VAL A 61 -25.87 -0.54 16.88
N ALA A 62 -26.07 -1.59 17.67
CA ALA A 62 -25.85 -2.95 17.20
C ALA A 62 -27.03 -3.32 16.31
N GLY A 63 -26.80 -3.41 15.00
CA GLY A 63 -27.80 -3.93 14.06
C GLY A 63 -27.78 -5.44 14.08
N GLU A 64 -28.80 -6.07 14.65
CA GLU A 64 -29.01 -7.51 14.53
C GLU A 64 -29.37 -7.83 13.07
N MET A 65 -28.70 -8.84 12.48
CA MET A 65 -29.09 -9.38 11.18
C MET A 65 -30.31 -10.27 11.35
N GLU A 66 -31.47 -9.86 10.83
CA GLU A 66 -32.62 -10.76 10.69
C GLU A 66 -32.29 -11.89 9.71
N ILE A 67 -32.43 -13.14 10.18
CA ILE A 67 -32.19 -14.35 9.37
C ILE A 67 -33.53 -14.78 8.75
N GLU A 68 -33.82 -14.28 7.54
CA GLU A 68 -34.84 -14.91 6.70
C GLU A 68 -34.33 -16.25 6.16
N LYS A 69 -35.09 -17.32 6.41
CA LYS A 69 -34.80 -18.68 5.92
C LYS A 69 -35.14 -18.80 4.43
N GLY A 70 -34.24 -18.31 3.58
CA GLY A 70 -34.26 -18.55 2.13
C GLY A 70 -33.83 -19.97 1.77
N ILE A 71 -34.55 -20.61 0.84
CA ILE A 71 -34.35 -22.00 0.41
C ILE A 71 -33.00 -22.17 -0.31
N ALA A 72 -32.30 -23.27 -0.04
CA ALA A 72 -31.07 -23.64 -0.71
C ALA A 72 -31.29 -23.88 -2.22
N ALA A 73 -31.03 -22.86 -3.04
CA ALA A 73 -30.94 -23.02 -4.48
C ALA A 73 -29.64 -23.75 -4.83
N ALA A 74 -29.75 -24.92 -5.46
CA ALA A 74 -28.60 -25.66 -5.96
C ALA A 74 -27.80 -24.78 -6.95
N GLY A 75 -26.47 -24.86 -6.87
CA GLY A 75 -25.58 -23.97 -7.61
C GLY A 75 -25.85 -23.99 -9.11
N LYS A 76 -26.28 -22.85 -9.65
CA LYS A 76 -26.17 -22.58 -11.09
C LYS A 76 -24.68 -22.61 -11.47
N PRO A 77 -24.33 -23.12 -12.66
CA PRO A 77 -22.95 -23.06 -13.11
C PRO A 77 -22.48 -21.60 -13.14
N ILE A 78 -21.21 -21.39 -12.77
CA ILE A 78 -20.52 -20.11 -12.93
C ILE A 78 -20.62 -19.71 -14.39
N VAL A 79 -20.90 -18.42 -14.64
CA VAL A 79 -20.97 -17.83 -15.99
C VAL A 79 -19.73 -18.25 -16.76
N ASP A 80 -19.91 -18.84 -17.95
CA ASP A 80 -18.80 -19.07 -18.87
C ASP A 80 -18.33 -17.73 -19.41
N LEU A 81 -17.40 -17.11 -18.68
CA LEU A 81 -16.80 -15.83 -19.04
C LEU A 81 -16.19 -15.88 -20.45
N HIS A 82 -15.69 -17.05 -20.89
CA HIS A 82 -15.12 -17.20 -22.22
C HIS A 82 -16.17 -17.49 -23.31
N GLY A 83 -17.44 -17.72 -22.94
CA GLY A 83 -18.59 -17.84 -23.83
C GLY A 83 -19.39 -16.56 -24.04
N ILE A 84 -19.01 -15.44 -23.43
CA ILE A 84 -19.67 -14.13 -23.62
C ILE A 84 -19.40 -13.62 -25.05
N ASP A 85 -20.42 -13.00 -25.66
CA ASP A 85 -20.34 -12.38 -26.98
C ASP A 85 -19.22 -11.32 -27.09
N ASP A 86 -18.41 -11.39 -28.15
CA ASP A 86 -17.26 -10.49 -28.35
C ASP A 86 -17.70 -9.02 -28.52
N GLY A 87 -18.88 -8.76 -29.08
CA GLY A 87 -19.43 -7.40 -29.22
C GLY A 87 -19.82 -6.79 -27.87
N LEU A 88 -20.45 -7.59 -27.00
CA LEU A 88 -20.71 -7.22 -25.61
C LEU A 88 -19.40 -6.99 -24.84
N ILE A 89 -18.41 -7.88 -24.96
CA ILE A 89 -17.09 -7.70 -24.32
C ILE A 89 -16.43 -6.39 -24.77
N GLN A 90 -16.42 -6.07 -26.07
CA GLN A 90 -15.86 -4.81 -26.58
C GLN A 90 -16.54 -3.57 -25.97
N LYS A 91 -17.87 -3.61 -25.78
CA LYS A 91 -18.63 -2.54 -25.12
C LYS A 91 -18.24 -2.38 -23.65
N ILE A 92 -18.17 -3.48 -22.90
CA ILE A 92 -17.78 -3.47 -21.48
C ILE A 92 -16.32 -2.99 -21.32
N VAL A 93 -15.40 -3.41 -22.21
CA VAL A 93 -14.00 -2.92 -22.24
C VAL A 93 -13.94 -1.41 -22.45
N TYR A 94 -14.72 -0.88 -23.41
CA TYR A 94 -14.76 0.56 -23.67
C TYR A 94 -15.24 1.33 -22.44
N ASP A 95 -16.36 0.92 -21.83
CA ASP A 95 -16.91 1.58 -20.64
C ASP A 95 -15.96 1.47 -19.44
N ALA A 96 -15.26 0.33 -19.27
CA ALA A 96 -14.26 0.17 -18.22
C ALA A 96 -13.07 1.12 -18.36
N LEU A 97 -12.60 1.36 -19.59
CA LEU A 97 -11.53 2.31 -19.89
C LEU A 97 -11.97 3.77 -19.69
N VAL A 98 -13.20 4.11 -20.08
CA VAL A 98 -13.82 5.43 -19.83
C VAL A 98 -13.98 5.66 -18.32
N TRP A 99 -14.58 4.71 -17.60
CA TRP A 99 -14.76 4.78 -16.15
C TRP A 99 -13.43 4.95 -15.44
N SER A 100 -12.41 4.16 -15.81
CA SER A 100 -11.08 4.22 -15.21
C SER A 100 -10.42 5.59 -15.37
N SER A 101 -10.62 6.21 -16.53
CA SER A 101 -10.10 7.55 -16.85
C SER A 101 -10.80 8.65 -16.05
N LEU A 102 -12.11 8.53 -15.85
CA LEU A 102 -12.91 9.52 -15.11
C LEU A 102 -12.74 9.45 -13.59
N HIS A 103 -12.53 8.26 -13.03
CA HIS A 103 -12.47 8.02 -11.58
C HIS A 103 -11.04 7.92 -11.02
N GLY A 104 -10.01 8.12 -11.86
CA GLY A 104 -8.62 8.12 -11.41
C GLY A 104 -8.03 6.73 -11.14
N LEU A 105 -8.59 5.67 -11.75
CA LEU A 105 -8.02 4.32 -11.74
C LEU A 105 -6.88 4.22 -12.76
N VAL A 106 -5.86 5.05 -12.53
CA VAL A 106 -4.75 5.31 -13.46
C VAL A 106 -3.40 5.19 -12.76
N VAL A 107 -2.35 4.93 -13.53
CA VAL A 107 -0.95 4.88 -13.12
C VAL A 107 -0.10 5.65 -14.12
N GLY A 108 1.16 5.93 -13.77
CA GLY A 108 2.10 6.50 -14.73
C GLY A 108 2.52 5.44 -15.77
N ASP A 109 2.39 5.80 -17.05
CA ASP A 109 2.83 4.99 -18.18
C ASP A 109 4.32 4.66 -18.05
N ARG A 110 4.67 3.40 -18.28
CA ARG A 110 6.05 2.92 -18.25
C ARG A 110 6.89 3.47 -19.40
N ASN A 111 6.27 3.89 -20.50
CA ASN A 111 6.95 4.41 -21.67
C ASN A 111 7.27 5.91 -21.56
N ASP A 112 6.48 6.70 -20.81
CA ASP A 112 6.84 8.08 -20.47
C ASP A 112 7.87 8.11 -19.31
N GLN A 113 8.94 8.88 -19.47
CA GLN A 113 9.94 9.10 -18.41
C GLN A 113 9.46 10.10 -17.33
N ARG A 114 8.48 10.94 -17.67
CA ARG A 114 7.94 12.01 -16.81
C ARG A 114 6.86 11.52 -15.87
N SER A 115 6.14 10.44 -16.21
CA SER A 115 5.01 9.91 -15.44
C SER A 115 5.36 9.55 -13.98
N GLY A 116 6.60 9.11 -13.75
CA GLY A 116 7.14 8.85 -12.42
C GLY A 116 7.63 10.08 -11.66
N LYS A 117 7.56 11.29 -12.21
CA LYS A 117 8.09 12.53 -11.63
C LYS A 117 7.06 13.67 -11.58
N LEU A 118 6.31 13.86 -12.66
CA LEU A 118 5.26 14.87 -12.79
C LEU A 118 3.86 14.22 -12.66
N PRO A 119 3.08 14.53 -11.61
CA PRO A 119 1.68 14.12 -11.52
C PRO A 119 0.86 14.64 -12.71
N GLY A 120 -0.07 13.82 -13.21
CA GLY A 120 -1.00 14.20 -14.28
C GLY A 120 -0.42 14.17 -15.71
N VAL A 121 0.83 13.73 -15.89
CA VAL A 121 1.48 13.60 -17.21
C VAL A 121 1.81 12.15 -17.52
N GLY A 122 1.52 11.70 -18.74
CA GLY A 122 1.82 10.32 -19.16
C GLY A 122 1.07 9.30 -18.31
N MET A 123 -0.24 9.45 -18.19
CA MET A 123 -1.10 8.55 -17.41
C MET A 123 -1.73 7.48 -18.32
N VAL A 124 -1.83 6.25 -17.81
CA VAL A 124 -2.55 5.12 -18.43
C VAL A 124 -3.46 4.51 -17.39
N HIS A 125 -4.53 3.82 -17.78
CA HIS A 125 -5.36 3.07 -16.84
C HIS A 125 -4.52 2.05 -16.06
N ALA A 126 -4.88 1.75 -14.81
CA ALA A 126 -4.24 0.67 -14.07
C ALA A 126 -4.55 -0.67 -14.77
N PRO A 127 -3.62 -1.65 -14.82
CA PRO A 127 -3.92 -2.97 -15.33
C PRO A 127 -4.98 -3.64 -14.44
N ILE A 128 -6.09 -4.07 -15.02
CA ILE A 128 -7.28 -4.58 -14.32
C ILE A 128 -7.79 -5.90 -14.92
N ALA A 129 -8.48 -6.71 -14.13
CA ALA A 129 -9.47 -7.64 -14.66
C ALA A 129 -10.69 -6.84 -15.15
N LEU A 130 -11.44 -7.36 -16.13
CA LEU A 130 -12.67 -6.71 -16.60
C LEU A 130 -13.89 -7.04 -15.73
N LEU A 131 -13.90 -8.23 -15.16
CA LEU A 131 -14.98 -8.78 -14.36
C LEU A 131 -14.39 -9.43 -13.09
N PRO A 132 -15.11 -9.40 -11.95
CA PRO A 132 -14.60 -9.82 -10.66
C PRO A 132 -14.34 -11.34 -10.58
N THR A 133 -13.22 -11.73 -9.95
CA THR A 133 -12.93 -13.16 -9.68
C THR A 133 -13.96 -13.76 -8.71
N SER A 134 -14.52 -14.91 -9.07
CA SER A 134 -15.37 -15.74 -8.21
C SER A 134 -14.60 -16.27 -6.98
N PHE A 135 -15.12 -16.03 -5.77
CA PHE A 135 -14.48 -16.44 -4.51
C PHE A 135 -15.52 -16.93 -3.48
N PRO A 136 -15.29 -18.02 -2.72
CA PRO A 136 -16.29 -18.51 -1.76
C PRO A 136 -16.49 -17.57 -0.56
N GLU A 137 -17.74 -17.31 -0.20
CA GLU A 137 -18.07 -16.39 0.90
C GLU A 137 -17.54 -16.86 2.26
N SER A 138 -17.47 -18.18 2.48
CA SER A 138 -16.93 -18.77 3.72
C SER A 138 -15.43 -18.51 3.90
N HIS A 139 -14.64 -18.62 2.83
CA HIS A 139 -13.21 -18.30 2.85
C HIS A 139 -12.95 -16.79 2.93
N TRP A 140 -13.82 -15.96 2.33
CA TRP A 140 -13.77 -14.50 2.51
C TRP A 140 -13.98 -14.11 3.99
N LYS A 141 -15.00 -14.68 4.64
CA LYS A 141 -15.26 -14.48 6.08
C LYS A 141 -14.07 -14.95 6.93
N GLN A 142 -13.51 -16.13 6.64
CA GLN A 142 -12.30 -16.62 7.32
C GLN A 142 -11.12 -15.63 7.18
N ALA A 143 -10.89 -15.06 6.00
CA ALA A 143 -9.82 -14.10 5.76
C ALA A 143 -10.00 -12.80 6.57
N CYS A 144 -11.25 -12.34 6.70
CA CYS A 144 -11.62 -11.17 7.50
C CYS A 144 -11.52 -11.42 9.01
N GLU A 145 -11.92 -12.59 9.51
CA GLU A 145 -11.77 -12.98 10.91
C GLU A 145 -10.29 -13.05 11.35
N LEU A 146 -9.39 -13.45 10.44
CA LEU A 146 -7.95 -13.53 10.69
C LEU A 146 -7.26 -12.17 10.82
N ALA A 147 -7.79 -11.11 10.20
CA ALA A 147 -7.18 -9.78 10.16
C ALA A 147 -6.88 -9.19 11.57
N PRO A 148 -7.85 -9.07 12.51
CA PRO A 148 -7.57 -8.54 13.84
C PRO A 148 -6.70 -9.47 14.71
N ILE A 149 -6.69 -10.77 14.42
CA ILE A 149 -5.84 -11.75 15.10
C ILE A 149 -4.38 -11.56 14.69
N PHE A 150 -4.10 -11.42 13.39
CA PHE A 150 -2.75 -11.15 12.89
C PHE A 150 -2.21 -9.80 13.37
N ASN A 151 -3.06 -8.77 13.47
CA ASN A 151 -2.66 -7.48 14.02
C ASN A 151 -2.11 -7.61 15.46
N GLU A 152 -2.85 -8.27 16.37
CA GLU A 152 -2.42 -8.50 17.75
C GLU A 152 -1.16 -9.38 17.81
N LEU A 153 -1.09 -10.43 16.98
CA LEU A 153 0.10 -11.29 16.86
C LEU A 153 1.34 -10.47 16.49
N ILE A 154 1.25 -9.62 15.47
CA ILE A 154 2.38 -8.83 14.97
C ILE A 154 2.78 -7.73 15.95
N ASP A 155 1.83 -7.09 16.65
CA ASP A 155 2.17 -6.16 17.74
C ASP A 155 2.97 -6.87 18.83
N ARG A 156 2.50 -8.04 19.31
CA ARG A 156 3.18 -8.80 20.37
C ARG A 156 4.53 -9.35 19.93
N VAL A 157 4.67 -9.81 18.68
CA VAL A 157 5.95 -10.21 18.09
C VAL A 157 6.92 -9.03 17.98
N SER A 158 6.43 -7.82 17.66
CA SER A 158 7.27 -6.62 17.59
C SER A 158 7.86 -6.19 18.94
N LEU A 159 7.23 -6.60 20.06
CA LEU A 159 7.68 -6.30 21.42
C LEU A 159 8.77 -7.30 21.91
N ASP A 160 8.81 -8.52 21.38
CA ASP A 160 9.86 -9.49 21.71
C ASP A 160 11.12 -9.25 20.86
N GLY A 161 11.83 -8.17 21.20
CA GLY A 161 13.05 -7.78 20.50
C GLY A 161 14.14 -8.86 20.52
N LYS A 162 14.15 -9.73 21.54
CA LYS A 162 15.05 -10.89 21.60
C LYS A 162 14.66 -11.94 20.56
N PHE A 163 13.38 -12.30 20.45
CA PHE A 163 12.90 -13.21 19.42
C PHE A 163 13.23 -12.73 18.01
N LEU A 164 13.06 -11.44 17.72
CA LEU A 164 13.40 -10.87 16.42
C LEU A 164 14.91 -10.98 16.12
N GLN A 165 15.77 -10.63 17.08
CA GLN A 165 17.23 -10.71 16.92
C GLN A 165 17.70 -12.17 16.80
N ASP A 166 17.27 -13.06 17.69
CA ASP A 166 17.66 -14.48 17.70
C ASP A 166 17.21 -15.21 16.41
N SER A 167 15.98 -14.96 15.96
CA SER A 167 15.40 -15.59 14.77
C SER A 167 16.09 -15.19 13.46
N LEU A 168 16.61 -13.96 13.40
CA LEU A 168 17.27 -13.38 12.24
C LEU A 168 18.81 -13.37 12.37
N ALA A 169 19.37 -13.89 13.46
CA ALA A 169 20.81 -13.84 13.74
C ALA A 169 21.69 -14.52 12.68
N ARG A 170 21.21 -15.62 12.05
CA ARG A 170 21.91 -16.24 10.92
C ARG A 170 21.75 -15.42 9.64
N THR A 171 20.52 -14.97 9.35
CA THR A 171 20.20 -14.10 8.20
C THR A 171 21.05 -12.82 8.22
N LYS A 172 21.32 -12.24 9.40
CA LYS A 172 22.20 -11.08 9.59
C LYS A 172 23.58 -11.24 8.95
N LYS A 173 24.15 -12.45 8.97
CA LYS A 173 25.51 -12.72 8.46
C LYS A 173 25.58 -12.69 6.93
N VAL A 174 24.46 -12.97 6.25
CA VAL A 174 24.43 -13.26 4.80
C VAL A 174 23.54 -12.31 3.99
N ASP A 175 22.61 -11.61 4.64
CA ASP A 175 21.82 -10.55 4.02
C ASP A 175 22.16 -9.18 4.62
N ALA A 176 22.95 -8.40 3.87
CA ALA A 176 23.35 -7.05 4.26
C ALA A 176 22.16 -6.11 4.52
N PHE A 177 21.04 -6.28 3.81
CA PHE A 177 19.85 -5.44 4.02
C PHE A 177 19.19 -5.74 5.37
N THR A 178 18.88 -7.00 5.66
CA THR A 178 18.36 -7.42 6.97
C THR A 178 19.34 -7.10 8.10
N SER A 179 20.66 -7.20 7.87
CA SER A 179 21.65 -6.79 8.88
C SER A 179 21.48 -5.34 9.28
N ARG A 180 21.38 -4.41 8.31
CA ARG A 180 21.26 -2.98 8.58
C ARG A 180 19.94 -2.63 9.27
N LEU A 181 18.86 -3.37 8.99
CA LEU A 181 17.60 -3.26 9.74
C LEU A 181 17.76 -3.74 11.20
N LEU A 182 18.44 -4.86 11.43
CA LEU A 182 18.75 -5.36 12.77
C LEU A 182 19.69 -4.44 13.55
N ASP A 183 20.64 -3.78 12.89
CA ASP A 183 21.55 -2.81 13.51
C ASP A 183 20.80 -1.57 14.01
N ILE A 184 19.78 -1.11 13.26
CA ILE A 184 18.88 -0.04 13.72
C ILE A 184 18.04 -0.53 14.91
N HIS A 185 17.45 -1.73 14.81
CA HIS A 185 16.67 -2.31 15.90
C HIS A 185 17.49 -2.50 17.19
N SER A 186 18.75 -2.98 17.09
CA SER A 186 19.70 -3.06 18.22
C SER A 186 19.88 -1.70 18.90
N LYS A 187 20.13 -0.62 18.14
CA LYS A 187 20.26 0.73 18.70
C LYS A 187 18.99 1.22 19.41
N ILE A 188 17.81 0.91 18.89
CA ILE A 188 16.53 1.27 19.55
C ILE A 188 16.33 0.49 20.86
N LEU A 189 16.74 -0.79 20.91
CA LEU A 189 16.74 -1.59 22.14
C LEU A 189 17.76 -1.07 23.17
N GLU A 190 18.98 -0.73 22.74
CA GLU A 190 20.04 -0.13 23.58
C GLU A 190 19.61 1.21 24.19
N MET A 191 18.87 2.03 23.44
CA MET A 191 18.26 3.27 23.93
C MET A 191 17.11 3.02 24.92
N ASN A 192 16.69 1.77 25.16
CA ASN A 192 15.55 1.37 25.99
C ASN A 192 14.28 2.17 25.68
N LYS A 193 14.07 2.46 24.39
CA LYS A 193 13.00 3.33 23.95
C LYS A 193 11.68 2.58 23.93
N LYS A 194 10.71 3.05 24.74
CA LYS A 194 9.34 2.54 24.72
C LYS A 194 8.52 3.24 23.63
N GLU A 195 8.13 2.49 22.61
CA GLU A 195 7.12 2.94 21.65
C GLU A 195 5.72 2.77 22.25
N GLU A 196 5.27 3.79 23.00
CA GLU A 196 3.96 3.76 23.67
C GLU A 196 2.81 3.72 22.67
N ILE A 197 2.90 4.48 21.57
CA ILE A 197 1.91 4.50 20.50
C ILE A 197 2.46 3.73 19.30
N ARG A 198 1.76 2.66 18.88
CA ARG A 198 2.18 1.77 17.78
C ARG A 198 1.06 1.68 16.74
N LEU A 199 1.43 1.91 15.47
CA LEU A 199 0.53 1.94 14.32
C LEU A 199 1.00 0.93 13.26
N GLY A 200 0.12 0.02 12.88
CA GLY A 200 0.31 -0.93 11.79
C GLY A 200 -0.77 -0.77 10.71
N LEU A 201 -0.36 -0.64 9.45
CA LEU A 201 -1.23 -0.69 8.27
C LEU A 201 -0.83 -1.86 7.41
N HIS A 202 -1.47 -3.00 7.64
CA HIS A 202 -1.02 -4.29 7.14
C HIS A 202 -1.85 -4.78 5.94
N ARG A 203 -1.31 -5.79 5.25
CA ARG A 203 -2.08 -6.62 4.32
C ARG A 203 -1.66 -8.08 4.46
N SER A 204 -2.59 -8.96 4.83
CA SER A 204 -2.36 -10.41 4.79
C SER A 204 -2.79 -10.94 3.43
N ASP A 205 -1.87 -11.55 2.70
CA ASP A 205 -2.12 -12.09 1.36
C ASP A 205 -2.35 -13.61 1.43
N TYR A 206 -3.34 -14.10 0.69
CA TYR A 206 -3.82 -15.49 0.74
C TYR A 206 -4.10 -16.06 -0.65
N MET A 207 -3.99 -17.38 -0.78
CA MET A 207 -4.51 -18.15 -1.90
C MET A 207 -5.40 -19.30 -1.41
N LEU A 208 -6.46 -19.61 -2.16
CA LEU A 208 -7.30 -20.77 -1.91
C LEU A 208 -6.73 -21.98 -2.65
N ASP A 209 -6.16 -22.94 -1.92
CA ASP A 209 -5.58 -24.14 -2.52
C ASP A 209 -6.65 -25.07 -3.09
N GLU A 210 -6.54 -25.46 -4.37
CA GLU A 210 -7.56 -26.23 -5.05
C GLU A 210 -7.72 -27.64 -4.46
N LYS A 211 -6.62 -28.28 -4.05
CA LYS A 211 -6.63 -29.67 -3.62
C LYS A 211 -7.15 -29.83 -2.20
N THR A 212 -6.72 -28.95 -1.30
CA THR A 212 -7.09 -29.01 0.13
C THR A 212 -8.33 -28.17 0.46
N LYS A 213 -8.74 -27.25 -0.43
CA LYS A 213 -9.78 -26.23 -0.20
C LYS A 213 -9.51 -25.37 1.04
N LEU A 214 -8.24 -25.22 1.43
CA LEU A 214 -7.80 -24.36 2.51
C LEU A 214 -7.41 -22.97 1.99
N LEU A 215 -7.84 -21.94 2.70
CA LEU A 215 -7.28 -20.60 2.54
C LEU A 215 -5.91 -20.55 3.23
N LEU A 216 -4.85 -20.45 2.44
CA LEU A 216 -3.46 -20.49 2.92
C LEU A 216 -2.79 -19.13 2.71
N GLN A 217 -2.12 -18.63 3.75
CA GLN A 217 -1.42 -17.35 3.75
C GLN A 217 -0.14 -17.44 2.91
N ILE A 218 0.02 -16.50 1.98
CA ILE A 218 1.21 -16.30 1.15
C ILE A 218 2.28 -15.54 1.92
N GLU A 219 1.90 -14.43 2.54
CA GLU A 219 2.76 -13.53 3.31
C GLU A 219 1.94 -12.53 4.14
N PHE A 220 2.59 -11.85 5.08
CA PHE A 220 2.00 -10.75 5.84
C PHE A 220 2.82 -9.47 5.61
N ASN A 221 2.24 -8.49 4.90
CA ASN A 221 2.89 -7.23 4.56
C ASN A 221 2.75 -6.26 5.75
N THR A 222 3.85 -5.91 6.41
CA THR A 222 3.85 -4.90 7.49
C THR A 222 4.29 -3.50 7.06
N ILE A 223 4.99 -3.38 5.92
CA ILE A 223 5.55 -2.12 5.39
C ILE A 223 4.99 -1.79 4.01
N SER A 224 4.67 -0.50 3.78
CA SER A 224 4.26 0.04 2.47
C SER A 224 3.15 -0.76 1.76
N SER A 225 2.20 -1.32 2.52
CA SER A 225 1.01 -2.05 2.06
C SER A 225 0.28 -1.27 0.97
N SER A 226 0.55 -1.65 -0.28
CA SER A 226 0.13 -0.92 -1.47
C SER A 226 -1.22 -1.40 -1.99
N PHE A 227 -1.84 -0.54 -2.81
CA PHE A 227 -3.12 -0.69 -3.53
C PHE A 227 -4.43 -0.46 -2.76
N ALA A 228 -4.41 0.00 -1.49
CA ALA A 228 -5.64 0.36 -0.77
C ALA A 228 -6.50 1.40 -1.54
N GLY A 229 -5.85 2.32 -2.26
CA GLY A 229 -6.47 3.25 -3.20
C GLY A 229 -7.16 2.57 -4.39
N LEU A 230 -6.37 1.91 -5.23
CA LEU A 230 -6.84 1.37 -6.50
C LEU A 230 -7.76 0.15 -6.29
N GLY A 231 -7.63 -0.58 -5.18
CA GLY A 231 -8.53 -1.70 -4.82
C GLY A 231 -9.97 -1.24 -4.55
N CYS A 232 -10.16 -0.09 -3.89
CA CYS A 232 -11.48 0.54 -3.79
C CYS A 232 -12.04 0.85 -5.19
N LEU A 233 -11.26 1.53 -6.03
CA LEU A 233 -11.70 1.92 -7.37
C LEU A 233 -12.03 0.72 -8.28
N VAL A 234 -11.31 -0.39 -8.21
CA VAL A 234 -11.65 -1.62 -8.96
C VAL A 234 -12.92 -2.28 -8.41
N THR A 235 -13.16 -2.19 -7.10
CA THR A 235 -14.42 -2.63 -6.50
C THR A 235 -15.60 -1.82 -7.02
N ASP A 236 -15.45 -0.50 -7.10
CA ASP A 236 -16.49 0.42 -7.60
C ASP A 236 -16.69 0.30 -9.12
N LEU A 237 -15.62 0.07 -9.88
CA LEU A 237 -15.67 -0.25 -11.31
C LEU A 237 -16.50 -1.51 -11.55
N HIS A 238 -16.13 -2.64 -10.94
CA HIS A 238 -16.86 -3.90 -11.14
C HIS A 238 -18.31 -3.80 -10.66
N ARG A 239 -18.60 -3.04 -9.60
CA ARG A 239 -19.98 -2.76 -9.18
C ARG A 239 -20.77 -1.94 -10.20
N THR A 240 -20.14 -0.97 -10.87
CA THR A 240 -20.76 -0.17 -11.93
C THR A 240 -21.01 -1.06 -13.16
N LEU A 241 -20.00 -1.78 -13.64
CA LEU A 241 -20.14 -2.70 -14.78
C LEU A 241 -21.22 -3.78 -14.52
N LEU A 242 -21.29 -4.36 -13.31
CA LEU A 242 -22.37 -5.30 -12.96
C LEU A 242 -23.72 -4.62 -12.68
N SER A 243 -23.78 -3.30 -12.53
CA SER A 243 -25.06 -2.56 -12.50
C SER A 243 -25.59 -2.33 -13.91
N ASP A 244 -24.70 -2.11 -14.87
CA ASP A 244 -25.06 -1.79 -16.26
C ASP A 244 -25.24 -3.05 -17.13
N TYR A 245 -24.50 -4.12 -16.83
CA TYR A 245 -24.42 -5.36 -17.61
C TYR A 245 -24.77 -6.63 -16.82
N GLY A 246 -25.16 -6.50 -15.54
CA GLY A 246 -25.41 -7.65 -14.67
C GLY A 246 -26.51 -8.60 -15.17
N GLU A 247 -27.56 -8.07 -15.79
CA GLU A 247 -28.65 -8.88 -16.35
C GLU A 247 -28.18 -9.72 -17.56
N ASP A 248 -27.45 -9.10 -18.51
CA ASP A 248 -26.87 -9.79 -19.68
C ASP A 248 -25.84 -10.86 -19.26
N LEU A 249 -25.08 -10.60 -18.20
CA LEU A 249 -24.04 -11.49 -17.68
C LEU A 249 -24.58 -12.54 -16.69
N GLY A 250 -25.79 -12.39 -16.15
CA GLY A 250 -26.30 -13.21 -15.06
C GLY A 250 -25.57 -13.03 -13.72
N LEU A 251 -25.03 -11.83 -13.47
CA LEU A 251 -24.23 -11.49 -12.29
C LEU A 251 -24.88 -10.33 -11.49
N ASP A 252 -24.82 -10.39 -10.16
CA ASP A 252 -25.37 -9.35 -9.27
C ASP A 252 -24.25 -8.52 -8.62
N SER A 253 -24.28 -7.20 -8.82
CA SER A 253 -23.31 -6.24 -8.24
C SER A 253 -23.27 -6.29 -6.71
N LYS A 254 -24.34 -6.72 -6.04
CA LYS A 254 -24.41 -6.89 -4.58
C LYS A 254 -23.53 -8.04 -4.06
N ARG A 255 -23.15 -8.99 -4.93
CA ARG A 255 -22.22 -10.08 -4.57
C ARG A 255 -20.76 -9.60 -4.53
N ILE A 256 -20.46 -8.38 -4.97
CA ILE A 256 -19.18 -7.71 -4.72
C ILE A 256 -19.26 -6.98 -3.37
N PRO A 257 -18.45 -7.35 -2.35
CA PRO A 257 -18.48 -6.70 -1.05
C PRO A 257 -17.90 -5.28 -1.13
N GLY A 258 -18.28 -4.42 -0.18
CA GLY A 258 -17.78 -3.04 -0.12
C GLY A 258 -16.29 -3.00 0.25
N ASN A 259 -15.57 -1.98 -0.23
CA ASN A 259 -14.15 -1.83 0.03
C ASN A 259 -13.82 -0.44 0.58
N THR A 260 -13.52 -0.38 1.87
CA THR A 260 -13.33 0.85 2.66
C THR A 260 -11.85 1.15 2.96
N ALA A 261 -10.92 0.43 2.32
CA ALA A 261 -9.49 0.41 2.67
C ALA A 261 -8.83 1.79 2.71
N THR A 262 -9.09 2.63 1.70
CA THR A 262 -8.55 4.00 1.67
C THR A 262 -9.03 4.84 2.85
N GLY A 263 -10.34 4.77 3.18
CA GLY A 263 -10.94 5.54 4.25
C GLY A 263 -10.45 5.09 5.63
N GLN A 264 -10.45 3.78 5.91
CA GLN A 264 -9.99 3.26 7.20
C GLN A 264 -8.49 3.41 7.42
N PHE A 265 -7.65 3.35 6.36
CA PHE A 265 -6.22 3.68 6.48
C PHE A 265 -6.00 5.16 6.79
N ALA A 266 -6.78 6.07 6.17
CA ALA A 266 -6.75 7.49 6.51
C ALA A 266 -7.25 7.74 7.95
N GLU A 267 -8.31 7.05 8.38
CA GLU A 267 -8.82 7.11 9.75
C GLU A 267 -7.78 6.65 10.79
N ALA A 268 -7.12 5.52 10.56
CA ALA A 268 -6.07 4.99 11.43
C ALA A 268 -4.88 5.96 11.55
N LEU A 269 -4.47 6.56 10.43
CA LEU A 269 -3.42 7.59 10.39
C LEU A 269 -3.83 8.89 11.10
N ALA A 270 -5.09 9.31 10.97
CA ALA A 270 -5.65 10.47 11.66
C ALA A 270 -5.83 10.21 13.18
N LYS A 271 -6.25 9.01 13.58
CA LYS A 271 -6.28 8.57 14.99
C LYS A 271 -4.88 8.56 15.58
N ALA A 272 -3.88 7.98 14.90
CA ALA A 272 -2.50 8.00 15.38
C ALA A 272 -1.94 9.44 15.52
N TRP A 273 -2.21 10.31 14.55
CA TRP A 273 -1.91 11.73 14.66
C TRP A 273 -2.63 12.39 15.86
N THR A 274 -3.87 12.00 16.14
CA THR A 274 -4.67 12.45 17.30
C THR A 274 -4.12 11.91 18.64
N GLU A 275 -3.53 10.71 18.66
CA GLU A 275 -2.84 10.15 19.83
C GLU A 275 -1.46 10.77 20.08
N TYR A 276 -0.79 11.31 19.05
CA TYR A 276 0.49 12.01 19.21
C TYR A 276 0.30 13.30 20.04
N ASN A 277 0.39 13.16 21.36
CA ASN A 277 0.22 14.24 22.32
C ASN A 277 1.60 14.68 22.83
N ASN A 278 2.20 15.65 22.15
CA ASN A 278 3.41 16.31 22.64
C ASN A 278 3.02 17.57 23.43
N PRO A 279 3.05 17.56 24.78
CA PRO A 279 2.58 18.67 25.61
C PRO A 279 3.45 19.93 25.54
N ARG A 280 4.57 19.89 24.81
CA ARG A 280 5.46 21.05 24.57
C ARG A 280 5.17 21.76 23.26
N LEU A 281 4.34 21.18 22.39
CA LEU A 281 3.86 21.85 21.20
C LEU A 281 2.61 22.66 21.56
N THR A 282 2.77 23.99 21.62
CA THR A 282 1.70 24.95 21.98
C THR A 282 0.43 24.77 21.14
N PHE A 283 0.58 24.28 19.89
CA PHE A 283 -0.51 24.03 18.97
C PHE A 283 -0.26 22.75 18.16
N LYS A 284 -1.04 21.70 18.43
CA LYS A 284 -0.97 20.40 17.74
C LYS A 284 -1.27 20.50 16.23
N GLU A 285 -2.09 21.48 15.84
CA GLU A 285 -2.53 21.77 14.46
C GLU A 285 -1.37 22.07 13.49
N TYR A 286 -0.16 22.34 14.00
CA TYR A 286 1.04 22.62 13.21
C TYR A 286 1.94 21.38 13.03
N THR A 287 1.55 20.21 13.54
CA THR A 287 2.27 18.96 13.33
C THR A 287 1.94 18.30 12.00
N LEU A 288 2.96 17.75 11.35
CA LEU A 288 2.88 17.09 10.06
C LEU A 288 2.77 15.58 10.17
N MET A 289 2.24 15.00 9.10
CA MET A 289 2.53 13.62 8.70
C MET A 289 3.57 13.63 7.57
N VAL A 290 4.68 12.91 7.74
CA VAL A 290 5.67 12.71 6.69
C VAL A 290 5.40 11.37 6.02
N LEU A 291 5.18 11.40 4.70
CA LEU A 291 5.18 10.21 3.87
C LEU A 291 6.56 10.01 3.25
N VAL A 292 7.20 8.92 3.63
CA VAL A 292 8.53 8.52 3.12
C VAL A 292 8.34 7.82 1.78
N PHE A 293 8.92 8.35 0.71
CA PHE A 293 8.72 7.85 -0.66
C PHE A 293 10.04 7.75 -1.44
N LEU A 294 9.99 7.23 -2.67
CA LEU A 294 11.15 7.07 -3.58
C LEU A 294 11.05 8.04 -4.76
N GLN A 295 12.11 8.18 -5.56
CA GLN A 295 12.00 8.69 -6.93
C GLN A 295 12.85 7.85 -7.88
N PRO A 296 12.45 7.65 -9.15
CA PRO A 296 11.15 8.01 -9.77
C PRO A 296 10.05 6.95 -9.54
N LEU A 297 8.79 7.32 -9.75
CA LEU A 297 7.58 6.63 -9.22
C LEU A 297 6.54 6.25 -10.29
N LYS A 298 6.90 5.55 -11.38
CA LYS A 298 5.94 5.32 -12.49
C LYS A 298 4.62 4.69 -12.02
N LEU A 299 4.66 3.57 -11.28
CA LEU A 299 3.46 3.04 -10.64
C LEU A 299 3.17 3.65 -9.25
N LYS A 300 4.21 4.00 -8.49
CA LYS A 300 4.12 4.31 -7.05
C LYS A 300 3.44 5.66 -6.74
N ASN A 301 3.34 6.59 -7.70
CA ASN A 301 2.66 7.87 -7.51
C ASN A 301 1.15 7.70 -7.22
N ALA A 302 0.40 7.04 -8.10
CA ALA A 302 -1.06 6.91 -7.98
C ALA A 302 -1.51 6.18 -6.69
N ILE A 303 -0.75 5.16 -6.28
CA ILE A 303 -1.00 4.34 -5.09
C ILE A 303 -0.85 5.13 -3.78
N CYS A 304 -0.22 6.32 -3.84
CA CYS A 304 0.04 7.18 -2.68
C CYS A 304 -1.02 8.28 -2.51
N MET A 305 -1.53 8.83 -3.62
CA MET A 305 -2.29 10.09 -3.60
C MET A 305 -3.71 9.98 -3.01
N THR A 306 -4.39 8.83 -3.12
CA THR A 306 -5.78 8.67 -2.65
C THR A 306 -5.89 8.79 -1.13
N SER A 307 -5.13 8.01 -0.37
CA SER A 307 -5.15 8.06 1.10
C SER A 307 -4.70 9.43 1.66
N ILE A 308 -3.75 10.10 0.98
CA ILE A 308 -3.34 11.48 1.31
C ILE A 308 -4.50 12.47 1.09
N GLY A 309 -5.22 12.34 -0.03
CA GLY A 309 -6.37 13.19 -0.34
C GLY A 309 -7.45 13.10 0.75
N PHE A 310 -7.78 11.89 1.19
CA PHE A 310 -8.70 11.69 2.32
C PHE A 310 -8.18 12.31 3.63
N LEU A 311 -6.90 12.15 3.96
CA LEU A 311 -6.31 12.77 5.17
C LEU A 311 -6.44 14.31 5.18
N GLY A 312 -6.14 14.96 4.06
CA GLY A 312 -6.24 16.41 3.95
C GLY A 312 -7.69 16.91 3.92
N ILE A 313 -8.56 16.27 3.14
CA ILE A 313 -9.94 16.73 2.91
C ILE A 313 -10.86 16.39 4.10
N THR A 314 -10.75 15.17 4.66
CA THR A 314 -11.67 14.66 5.68
C THR A 314 -11.20 14.98 7.10
N TYR A 315 -9.90 14.92 7.37
CA TYR A 315 -9.34 15.06 8.72
C TYR A 315 -8.52 16.33 8.94
N ASN A 316 -8.34 17.18 7.91
CA ASN A 316 -7.51 18.39 7.95
C ASN A 316 -6.05 18.13 8.42
N VAL A 317 -5.53 16.91 8.18
CA VAL A 317 -4.16 16.54 8.58
C VAL A 317 -3.20 16.97 7.48
N LYS A 318 -2.28 17.89 7.79
CA LYS A 318 -1.27 18.34 6.82
C LYS A 318 -0.21 17.25 6.58
N THR A 319 -0.09 16.81 5.34
CA THR A 319 0.92 15.84 4.90
C THR A 319 2.04 16.51 4.11
N ILE A 320 3.27 16.03 4.25
CA ILE A 320 4.36 16.29 3.28
C ILE A 320 4.93 14.96 2.78
N ARG A 321 5.52 14.98 1.58
CA ARG A 321 6.22 13.83 0.99
C ARG A 321 7.71 14.14 0.99
N LYS A 322 8.54 13.26 1.56
CA LYS A 322 10.01 13.36 1.54
C LYS A 322 10.67 12.02 1.21
N THR A 323 11.72 12.04 0.41
CA THR A 323 12.59 10.88 0.19
C THR A 323 13.50 10.65 1.39
N LEU A 324 14.07 9.45 1.52
CA LEU A 324 15.04 9.16 2.58
C LEU A 324 16.25 10.11 2.51
N THR A 325 16.75 10.42 1.31
CA THR A 325 17.85 11.38 1.10
C THR A 325 17.47 12.79 1.56
N GLU A 326 16.28 13.29 1.21
CA GLU A 326 15.80 14.60 1.68
C GLU A 326 15.67 14.64 3.22
N ILE A 327 15.28 13.53 3.85
CA ILE A 327 15.15 13.43 5.32
C ILE A 327 16.52 13.47 6.01
N ASP A 328 17.59 12.94 5.42
CA ASP A 328 18.96 13.08 5.96
C ASP A 328 19.45 14.54 5.85
N SER A 329 19.06 15.26 4.80
CA SER A 329 19.48 16.67 4.60
C SER A 329 18.62 17.71 5.34
N GLU A 330 17.33 17.46 5.52
CA GLU A 330 16.35 18.42 6.08
C GLU A 330 15.77 18.00 7.43
N GLY A 331 16.08 16.79 7.89
CA GLY A 331 15.57 16.23 9.14
C GLY A 331 16.45 16.60 10.33
N GLN A 332 15.82 17.00 11.43
CA GLN A 332 16.52 17.24 12.70
C GLN A 332 15.79 16.55 13.86
N LEU A 333 16.56 15.94 14.76
CA LEU A 333 16.06 15.44 16.04
C LEU A 333 16.37 16.45 17.15
N LEU A 334 15.33 16.97 17.82
CA LEU A 334 15.50 17.84 18.97
C LEU A 334 15.91 17.04 20.23
N PRO A 335 16.52 17.69 21.25
CA PRO A 335 16.93 17.02 22.49
C PRO A 335 15.82 16.32 23.28
N ASP A 336 14.55 16.65 23.02
CA ASP A 336 13.38 15.97 23.62
C ASP A 336 12.79 14.85 22.76
N GLY A 337 13.47 14.49 21.67
CA GLY A 337 13.06 13.44 20.73
C GLY A 337 12.11 13.91 19.63
N THR A 338 11.66 15.17 19.62
CA THR A 338 10.80 15.69 18.54
C THR A 338 11.54 15.69 17.20
N PHE A 339 10.94 15.06 16.18
CA PHE A 339 11.42 15.13 14.80
C PHE A 339 10.92 16.41 14.13
N LEU A 340 11.83 17.23 13.61
CA LEU A 340 11.55 18.33 12.70
C LEU A 340 11.94 17.95 11.27
N VAL A 341 11.18 18.42 10.29
CA VAL A 341 11.61 18.50 8.89
C VAL A 341 11.54 19.96 8.45
N TYR A 342 12.65 20.47 7.91
CA TYR A 342 12.75 21.83 7.40
C TYR A 342 12.19 21.92 5.98
N VAL A 343 11.11 22.67 5.81
CA VAL A 343 10.44 22.83 4.51
C VAL A 343 10.71 24.23 3.95
N SER A 344 11.50 24.32 2.88
CA SER A 344 11.65 25.57 2.14
C SER A 344 10.30 26.00 1.53
N SER A 345 9.89 27.24 1.80
CA SER A 345 8.66 27.81 1.23
C SER A 345 8.92 29.23 0.72
N TYR A 346 8.13 29.68 -0.25
CA TYR A 346 8.23 31.04 -0.81
C TYR A 346 8.08 32.18 0.21
N TYR A 347 7.50 31.91 1.39
CA TYR A 347 7.19 32.92 2.41
C TYR A 347 7.98 32.77 3.72
N CYS A 348 8.68 31.65 3.93
CA CYS A 348 9.51 31.41 5.10
C CYS A 348 10.78 30.65 4.72
N ILE A 349 11.92 31.26 5.03
CA ILE A 349 13.23 30.61 5.06
C ILE A 349 13.29 29.79 6.35
N GLU A 350 13.37 28.46 6.22
CA GLU A 350 13.72 27.50 7.29
C GLU A 350 12.78 27.44 8.52
N CYS A 351 11.46 27.36 8.30
CA CYS A 351 10.56 26.89 9.36
C CYS A 351 10.58 25.36 9.48
N GLY A 352 11.29 24.85 10.49
CA GLY A 352 11.23 23.43 10.89
C GLY A 352 9.82 23.06 11.37
N GLN A 353 9.23 22.02 10.78
CA GLN A 353 7.88 21.56 11.10
C GLN A 353 7.94 20.23 11.86
N ALA A 354 7.27 20.16 13.02
CA ALA A 354 7.28 18.97 13.87
C ALA A 354 6.48 17.82 13.24
N VAL A 355 7.01 16.60 13.26
CA VAL A 355 6.41 15.41 12.66
C VAL A 355 5.78 14.54 13.75
N ALA A 356 4.49 14.27 13.62
CA ALA A 356 3.74 13.40 14.52
C ALA A 356 3.75 11.94 14.05
N VAL A 357 3.65 11.72 12.74
CA VAL A 357 3.54 10.39 12.12
C VAL A 357 4.47 10.30 10.90
N VAL A 358 5.22 9.20 10.81
CA VAL A 358 6.06 8.81 9.68
C VAL A 358 5.41 7.60 9.01
N TYR A 359 4.88 7.76 7.79
CA TYR A 359 4.25 6.68 7.03
C TYR A 359 5.15 6.24 5.87
N PHE A 360 5.63 5.00 5.93
CA PHE A 360 6.57 4.45 4.95
C PHE A 360 5.86 3.92 3.71
N ARG A 361 6.13 4.56 2.56
CA ARG A 361 5.85 4.06 1.19
C ARG A 361 7.12 3.65 0.44
N ALA A 362 8.20 3.46 1.19
CA ALA A 362 9.59 3.20 0.79
C ALA A 362 10.34 2.55 1.97
N GLY A 363 11.60 2.15 1.76
CA GLY A 363 12.47 1.62 2.80
C GLY A 363 12.29 0.12 3.06
N TYR A 364 11.70 -0.60 2.09
CA TYR A 364 11.44 -2.05 2.15
C TYR A 364 12.30 -2.86 1.16
N ALA A 365 13.06 -2.18 0.29
CA ALA A 365 13.98 -2.80 -0.65
C ALA A 365 15.40 -2.22 -0.51
N PRO A 366 16.48 -2.98 -0.80
CA PRO A 366 17.85 -2.45 -0.76
C PRO A 366 18.09 -1.29 -1.74
N THR A 367 17.35 -1.25 -2.85
CA THR A 367 17.36 -0.16 -3.85
C THR A 367 16.95 1.19 -3.29
N ASP A 368 16.27 1.20 -2.14
CA ASP A 368 15.79 2.39 -1.46
C ASP A 368 16.90 3.04 -0.61
N TYR A 369 18.06 2.38 -0.52
CA TYR A 369 19.23 2.76 0.26
C TYR A 369 20.52 2.80 -0.60
N PRO A 370 20.59 3.69 -1.61
CA PRO A 370 21.77 3.80 -2.48
C PRO A 370 23.03 4.29 -1.73
N SER A 371 22.90 4.87 -0.54
CA SER A 371 24.02 5.39 0.24
C SER A 371 23.78 5.26 1.76
N GLU A 372 24.75 5.73 2.55
CA GLU A 372 24.60 5.88 4.00
C GLU A 372 23.61 6.97 4.42
N SER A 373 23.24 7.89 3.51
CA SER A 373 22.27 8.96 3.76
C SER A 373 20.91 8.38 4.13
N GLU A 374 20.43 7.42 3.36
CA GLU A 374 19.10 6.84 3.57
C GLU A 374 19.04 5.98 4.85
N TRP A 375 20.16 5.35 5.23
CA TRP A 375 20.28 4.63 6.50
C TRP A 375 20.31 5.56 7.71
N ARG A 376 20.99 6.72 7.63
CA ARG A 376 20.95 7.76 8.67
C ARG A 376 19.56 8.33 8.82
N ALA A 377 18.88 8.67 7.73
CA ALA A 377 17.48 9.12 7.74
C ALA A 377 16.56 8.09 8.40
N ARG A 378 16.69 6.79 8.06
CA ARG A 378 15.92 5.72 8.70
C ARG A 378 16.18 5.67 10.21
N LEU A 379 17.44 5.69 10.64
CA LEU A 379 17.79 5.68 12.06
C LEU A 379 17.25 6.93 12.80
N LEU A 380 17.40 8.13 12.23
CA LEU A 380 16.91 9.38 12.80
C LEU A 380 15.40 9.34 13.06
N MET A 381 14.62 8.86 12.08
CA MET A 381 13.18 8.70 12.24
C MET A 381 12.84 7.67 13.34
N GLU A 382 13.46 6.51 13.35
CA GLU A 382 13.22 5.47 14.37
C GLU A 382 13.60 5.95 15.78
N GLN A 383 14.65 6.77 15.91
CA GLN A 383 15.04 7.42 17.17
C GLN A 383 14.02 8.45 17.67
N SER A 384 13.29 9.11 16.78
CA SER A 384 12.35 10.19 17.12
C SER A 384 11.03 9.75 17.79
N SER A 385 10.41 10.66 18.55
CA SER A 385 9.11 10.48 19.20
C SER A 385 7.93 10.32 18.23
N ALA A 386 8.11 10.58 16.94
CA ALA A 386 7.09 10.35 15.92
C ALA A 386 6.64 8.88 15.89
N ILE A 387 5.37 8.67 15.58
CA ILE A 387 4.79 7.33 15.40
C ILE A 387 5.20 6.83 14.01
N LYS A 388 5.90 5.69 13.92
CA LYS A 388 6.24 5.10 12.62
C LYS A 388 5.17 4.10 12.21
N CYS A 389 4.86 4.09 10.92
CA CYS A 389 3.97 3.14 10.28
C CYS A 389 4.69 2.49 9.09
N PRO A 390 5.34 1.32 9.26
CA PRO A 390 5.64 0.65 10.54
C PRO A 390 6.93 1.17 11.20
N SER A 391 7.13 0.89 12.49
CA SER A 391 8.46 1.00 13.11
C SER A 391 9.38 -0.15 12.72
N ILE A 392 10.66 -0.06 13.09
CA ILE A 392 11.66 -1.07 12.73
C ILE A 392 11.29 -2.48 13.21
N SER A 393 10.69 -2.62 14.39
CA SER A 393 10.28 -3.93 14.93
C SER A 393 9.12 -4.53 14.15
N TYR A 394 8.13 -3.73 13.75
CA TYR A 394 7.04 -4.17 12.86
C TYR A 394 7.57 -4.53 11.46
N HIS A 395 8.56 -3.80 10.94
CA HIS A 395 9.21 -4.11 9.66
C HIS A 395 9.92 -5.48 9.73
N LEU A 396 10.68 -5.75 10.79
CA LEU A 396 11.32 -7.05 11.02
C LEU A 396 10.31 -8.18 11.24
N ALA A 397 9.20 -7.93 11.94
CA ALA A 397 8.13 -8.90 12.18
C ALA A 397 7.43 -9.36 10.88
N GLY A 398 7.43 -8.53 9.82
CA GLY A 398 6.90 -8.88 8.49
C GLY A 398 7.82 -9.74 7.63
N THR A 399 9.07 -9.99 8.05
CA THR A 399 10.02 -10.78 7.26
C THR A 399 9.55 -12.23 7.10
N LYS A 400 9.84 -12.81 5.92
CA LYS A 400 9.49 -14.20 5.60
C LYS A 400 10.08 -15.20 6.60
N LYS A 401 11.27 -14.90 7.13
CA LYS A 401 11.90 -15.68 8.20
C LYS A 401 11.11 -15.66 9.51
N ILE A 402 10.56 -14.52 9.93
CA ILE A 402 9.67 -14.48 11.11
C ILE A 402 8.36 -15.22 10.85
N GLN A 403 7.75 -15.10 9.66
CA GLN A 403 6.58 -15.91 9.28
C GLN A 403 6.88 -17.41 9.41
N GLN A 404 8.05 -17.86 8.96
CA GLN A 404 8.50 -19.25 9.08
C GLN A 404 8.75 -19.69 10.54
N GLU A 405 9.32 -18.83 11.38
CA GLU A 405 9.53 -19.11 12.81
C GLU A 405 8.20 -19.20 13.57
N LEU A 406 7.22 -18.33 13.27
CA LEU A 406 5.87 -18.38 13.85
C LEU A 406 5.11 -19.67 13.51
N ALA A 407 5.42 -20.31 12.36
CA ALA A 407 4.83 -21.58 11.97
C ALA A 407 5.36 -22.79 12.74
N LYS A 408 6.43 -22.65 13.55
CA LYS A 408 6.96 -23.75 14.37
C LYS A 408 6.00 -24.13 15.51
N PRO A 409 5.98 -25.41 15.94
CA PRO A 409 5.23 -25.83 17.11
C PRO A 409 5.52 -25.00 18.35
N ASN A 410 4.48 -24.66 19.11
CA ASN A 410 4.53 -23.92 20.38
C ASN A 410 5.04 -22.46 20.30
N VAL A 411 5.31 -21.90 19.11
CA VAL A 411 5.77 -20.50 18.99
C VAL A 411 4.62 -19.50 19.06
N LEU A 412 3.46 -19.78 18.46
CA LEU A 412 2.28 -18.91 18.55
C LEU A 412 1.79 -18.73 20.01
N GLU A 413 1.86 -19.77 20.83
CA GLU A 413 1.52 -19.78 22.25
C GLU A 413 2.39 -18.82 23.11
N ARG A 414 3.54 -18.37 22.60
CA ARG A 414 4.34 -17.33 23.28
C ARG A 414 3.73 -15.94 23.16
N PHE A 415 2.94 -15.72 22.11
CA PHE A 415 2.39 -14.41 21.77
C PHE A 415 0.88 -14.37 22.02
N LEU A 416 0.15 -15.45 21.78
CA LEU A 416 -1.31 -15.51 21.92
C LEU A 416 -1.72 -16.47 23.03
N GLU A 417 -2.78 -16.11 23.75
CA GLU A 417 -3.38 -16.93 24.82
C GLU A 417 -4.62 -17.69 24.33
N SER A 418 -5.34 -17.11 23.36
CA SER A 418 -6.55 -17.67 22.78
C SER A 418 -6.24 -18.90 21.93
N LYS A 419 -6.58 -20.09 22.45
CA LYS A 419 -6.43 -21.36 21.73
C LYS A 419 -7.23 -21.42 20.44
N GLU A 420 -8.38 -20.72 20.39
CA GLU A 420 -9.21 -20.62 19.20
C GLU A 420 -8.50 -19.82 18.09
N ASP A 421 -7.92 -18.67 18.44
CA ASP A 421 -7.24 -17.80 17.47
C ASP A 421 -5.92 -18.42 16.99
N ILE A 422 -5.19 -19.11 17.87
CA ILE A 422 -4.05 -19.94 17.49
C ILE A 422 -4.47 -21.04 16.50
N ALA A 423 -5.63 -21.69 16.71
CA ALA A 423 -6.14 -22.71 15.79
C ALA A 423 -6.56 -22.12 14.44
N LYS A 424 -7.18 -20.93 14.42
CA LYS A 424 -7.52 -20.18 13.19
C LYS A 424 -6.26 -19.84 12.39
N LEU A 425 -5.23 -19.29 13.03
CA LEU A 425 -3.94 -18.98 12.41
C LEU A 425 -3.26 -20.23 11.84
N ARG A 426 -3.15 -21.30 12.63
CA ARG A 426 -2.56 -22.57 12.17
C ARG A 426 -3.27 -23.14 10.95
N LYS A 427 -4.59 -22.99 10.87
CA LYS A 427 -5.39 -23.47 9.72
C LYS A 427 -5.06 -22.73 8.42
N CYS A 428 -4.56 -21.48 8.48
CA CYS A 428 -4.14 -20.74 7.29
C CYS A 428 -2.63 -20.76 7.02
N PHE A 429 -1.82 -21.39 7.87
CA PHE A 429 -0.39 -21.56 7.57
C PHE A 429 -0.18 -22.68 6.54
N ALA A 430 0.43 -22.33 5.41
CA ALA A 430 1.04 -23.31 4.52
C ALA A 430 2.28 -23.93 5.19
N GLY A 431 2.79 -25.04 4.64
CA GLY A 431 4.08 -25.57 5.05
C GLY A 431 5.20 -24.53 4.91
N LEU A 432 5.94 -24.27 6.00
CA LEU A 432 6.97 -23.23 6.11
C LEU A 432 8.18 -23.79 6.86
N TRP A 433 9.34 -23.81 6.20
CA TRP A 433 10.53 -24.50 6.68
C TRP A 433 11.80 -23.67 6.49
N SER A 434 12.77 -23.88 7.39
CA SER A 434 14.14 -23.39 7.23
C SER A 434 14.96 -24.43 6.46
N LEU A 435 15.90 -23.99 5.63
CA LEU A 435 16.74 -24.87 4.79
C LEU A 435 17.64 -25.83 5.61
N VAL A 436 17.80 -25.58 6.92
CA VAL A 436 18.45 -26.48 7.88
C VAL A 436 17.72 -27.82 8.04
N ASP A 437 16.42 -27.88 7.72
CA ASP A 437 15.66 -29.13 7.68
C ASP A 437 16.11 -29.96 6.47
N SER A 438 17.01 -30.91 6.71
CA SER A 438 17.60 -31.76 5.67
C SER A 438 16.58 -32.63 4.95
N GLU A 439 15.52 -33.06 5.65
CA GLU A 439 14.47 -33.92 5.09
C GLU A 439 13.57 -33.13 4.14
N ILE A 440 13.21 -31.89 4.50
CA ILE A 440 12.46 -31.00 3.62
C ILE A 440 13.32 -30.52 2.45
N THR A 441 14.59 -30.15 2.69
CA THR A 441 15.51 -29.75 1.63
C THR A 441 15.74 -30.86 0.61
N LYS A 442 15.88 -32.12 1.05
CA LYS A 442 15.94 -33.29 0.15
C LYS A 442 14.66 -33.45 -0.67
N LYS A 443 13.47 -33.34 -0.05
CA LYS A 443 12.18 -33.39 -0.77
C LYS A 443 12.04 -32.25 -1.78
N ALA A 444 12.55 -31.06 -1.49
CA ALA A 444 12.55 -29.93 -2.42
C ALA A 444 13.55 -30.10 -3.59
N ILE A 445 14.64 -30.86 -3.41
CA ILE A 445 15.54 -31.26 -4.51
C ILE A 445 14.91 -32.37 -5.38
N GLU A 446 14.14 -33.29 -4.77
CA GLU A 446 13.46 -34.37 -5.47
C GLU A 446 12.19 -33.92 -6.23
N LYS A 447 11.45 -32.96 -5.66
CA LYS A 447 10.17 -32.44 -6.18
C LYS A 447 10.07 -30.91 -6.07
N PRO A 448 10.93 -30.16 -6.77
CA PRO A 448 11.03 -28.70 -6.62
C PRO A 448 9.75 -27.96 -7.04
N GLU A 449 8.93 -28.56 -7.89
CA GLU A 449 7.66 -27.98 -8.35
C GLU A 449 6.66 -27.73 -7.21
N LEU A 450 6.77 -28.47 -6.09
CA LEU A 450 5.91 -28.37 -4.91
C LEU A 450 6.34 -27.29 -3.90
N PHE A 451 7.46 -26.60 -4.16
CA PHE A 451 8.03 -25.62 -3.24
C PHE A 451 8.23 -24.26 -3.92
N VAL A 452 8.29 -23.22 -3.09
CA VAL A 452 8.74 -21.88 -3.44
C VAL A 452 9.82 -21.50 -2.44
N MET A 453 10.98 -21.09 -2.93
CA MET A 453 12.05 -20.58 -2.06
C MET A 453 12.01 -19.05 -2.05
N LYS A 454 11.92 -18.45 -0.85
CA LYS A 454 11.72 -17.01 -0.67
C LYS A 454 12.90 -16.37 0.07
N PRO A 455 13.58 -15.34 -0.47
CA PRO A 455 14.54 -14.54 0.28
C PRO A 455 13.85 -13.51 1.18
N GLN A 456 14.61 -12.81 2.02
CA GLN A 456 14.10 -11.71 2.85
C GLN A 456 13.92 -10.42 2.05
N ARG A 457 12.93 -10.38 1.15
CA ARG A 457 12.62 -9.24 0.28
C ARG A 457 11.12 -9.05 0.13
N GLU A 458 10.70 -7.79 -0.02
CA GLU A 458 9.31 -7.38 -0.20
C GLU A 458 9.03 -6.84 -1.62
N GLY A 459 7.75 -6.74 -2.00
CA GLY A 459 7.25 -5.94 -3.13
C GLY A 459 7.40 -6.51 -4.55
N GLY A 460 8.29 -7.49 -4.76
CA GLY A 460 8.62 -8.01 -6.10
C GLY A 460 9.53 -7.07 -6.90
N VAL A 461 10.36 -7.61 -7.81
CA VAL A 461 11.42 -6.84 -8.46
C VAL A 461 10.90 -6.06 -9.68
N GLU A 462 11.14 -4.75 -9.71
CA GLU A 462 10.75 -3.86 -10.83
C GLU A 462 11.77 -3.86 -11.99
N ASN A 463 13.00 -4.34 -11.76
CA ASN A 463 14.13 -4.29 -12.68
C ASN A 463 14.34 -5.60 -13.49
N ARG A 464 14.13 -5.53 -14.81
CA ARG A 464 14.43 -6.60 -15.79
C ARG A 464 15.93 -6.73 -16.14
N VAL A 465 16.84 -6.63 -15.17
CA VAL A 465 18.30 -6.67 -15.45
C VAL A 465 18.83 -8.10 -15.55
N PHE A 466 18.16 -9.09 -14.94
CA PHE A 466 18.59 -10.48 -14.95
C PHE A 466 17.43 -11.45 -15.29
N GLY A 467 17.48 -12.02 -16.50
CA GLY A 467 16.78 -13.25 -16.86
C GLY A 467 15.25 -13.22 -16.95
N PRO A 468 14.64 -14.36 -17.31
CA PRO A 468 13.18 -14.53 -17.37
C PRO A 468 12.50 -14.58 -15.99
N THR A 469 13.26 -14.81 -14.91
CA THR A 469 12.79 -14.88 -13.52
C THR A 469 12.79 -13.49 -12.85
N SER A 470 11.90 -12.59 -13.30
CA SER A 470 11.85 -11.20 -12.78
C SER A 470 11.01 -11.06 -11.51
N GLY A 471 11.50 -11.64 -10.42
CA GLY A 471 10.96 -11.46 -9.06
C GLY A 471 11.94 -11.92 -7.99
N ASN A 472 11.53 -11.84 -6.72
CA ASN A 472 12.41 -12.23 -5.61
C ASN A 472 12.39 -13.75 -5.35
N ASN A 473 11.31 -14.43 -5.70
CA ASN A 473 11.07 -15.82 -5.34
C ASN A 473 11.64 -16.77 -6.39
N ILE A 474 12.01 -17.97 -5.96
CA ILE A 474 12.63 -19.01 -6.79
C ILE A 474 11.67 -20.22 -6.84
N TYR A 475 11.45 -20.78 -8.03
CA TYR A 475 10.40 -21.76 -8.33
C TYR A 475 10.92 -22.88 -9.25
N GLY A 476 10.36 -24.09 -9.15
CA GLY A 476 10.69 -25.17 -10.09
C GLY A 476 12.18 -25.51 -10.07
N ASP A 477 12.76 -25.89 -11.21
CA ASP A 477 14.14 -26.37 -11.28
C ASP A 477 15.17 -25.41 -10.66
N ASP A 478 14.94 -24.09 -10.70
CA ASP A 478 15.80 -23.09 -10.03
C ASP A 478 15.90 -23.31 -8.51
N VAL A 479 14.85 -23.85 -7.86
CA VAL A 479 14.89 -24.24 -6.43
C VAL A 479 15.90 -25.37 -6.23
N LYS A 480 15.83 -26.39 -7.08
CA LYS A 480 16.73 -27.55 -7.02
C LYS A 480 18.17 -27.14 -7.30
N GLU A 481 18.40 -26.34 -8.32
CA GLU A 481 19.74 -25.82 -8.65
C GLU A 481 20.31 -24.98 -7.50
N THR A 482 19.51 -24.08 -6.93
CA THR A 482 19.96 -23.23 -5.82
C THR A 482 20.26 -24.03 -4.56
N LEU A 483 19.40 -24.99 -4.18
CA LEU A 483 19.65 -25.86 -3.03
C LEU A 483 20.91 -26.73 -3.22
N LEU A 484 21.14 -27.26 -4.42
CA LEU A 484 22.35 -28.02 -4.75
C LEU A 484 23.62 -27.14 -4.77
N ARG A 485 23.52 -25.86 -5.11
CA ARG A 485 24.63 -24.90 -4.99
C ARG A 485 24.97 -24.65 -3.52
N LEU A 486 23.98 -24.26 -2.71
CA LEU A 486 24.13 -23.97 -1.29
C LEU A 486 24.75 -25.15 -0.51
N GLN A 487 24.36 -26.39 -0.85
CA GLN A 487 24.94 -27.60 -0.26
C GLN A 487 26.43 -27.83 -0.59
N LYS A 488 26.90 -27.39 -1.76
CA LYS A 488 28.31 -27.56 -2.19
C LYS A 488 29.24 -26.53 -1.59
N GLU A 489 28.76 -25.30 -1.43
CA GLU A 489 29.57 -24.17 -0.98
C GLU A 489 29.83 -24.19 0.54
N GLY A 490 29.04 -24.95 1.30
CA GLY A 490 29.22 -25.11 2.75
C GLY A 490 29.05 -23.81 3.54
N SER A 491 28.46 -22.79 2.92
CA SER A 491 28.27 -21.44 3.45
C SER A 491 26.98 -21.35 4.29
N GLU A 492 26.88 -20.32 5.13
CA GLU A 492 25.63 -20.00 5.85
C GLU A 492 24.59 -19.26 4.95
N GLU A 493 24.77 -19.24 3.62
CA GLU A 493 23.87 -18.55 2.67
C GLU A 493 22.44 -19.11 2.69
N ASP A 494 22.25 -20.35 3.15
CA ASP A 494 20.93 -20.96 3.39
C ASP A 494 20.03 -20.08 4.28
N ALA A 495 20.64 -19.31 5.19
CA ALA A 495 19.94 -18.44 6.12
C ALA A 495 19.33 -17.18 5.49
N ALA A 496 19.64 -16.87 4.22
CA ALA A 496 18.96 -15.81 3.49
C ALA A 496 17.52 -16.21 3.06
N TYR A 497 17.25 -17.51 2.97
CA TYR A 497 16.04 -18.07 2.37
C TYR A 497 15.15 -18.82 3.38
N ILE A 498 13.88 -19.00 2.99
CA ILE A 498 12.98 -20.02 3.54
C ILE A 498 12.44 -20.90 2.41
N LEU A 499 12.03 -22.13 2.73
CA LEU A 499 11.22 -22.96 1.87
C LEU A 499 9.75 -22.84 2.30
N MET A 500 8.86 -22.63 1.34
CA MET A 500 7.42 -22.60 1.53
C MET A 500 6.76 -23.63 0.60
N GLN A 501 5.70 -24.28 1.07
CA GLN A 501 4.80 -25.07 0.25
C GLN A 501 4.24 -24.20 -0.89
N ARG A 502 4.34 -24.67 -2.13
CA ARG A 502 3.65 -24.04 -3.25
C ARG A 502 2.14 -24.32 -3.12
N ILE A 503 1.35 -23.26 -3.22
CA ILE A 503 -0.11 -23.32 -3.25
C ILE A 503 -0.55 -23.37 -4.70
N PHE A 504 -1.57 -24.17 -5.02
CA PHE A 504 -2.09 -24.35 -6.37
C PHE A 504 -3.57 -23.94 -6.39
N PRO A 505 -3.90 -22.68 -6.68
CA PRO A 505 -5.28 -22.25 -6.85
C PRO A 505 -5.90 -22.82 -8.13
N ALA A 506 -7.21 -22.98 -8.13
CA ALA A 506 -7.94 -23.33 -9.34
C ALA A 506 -7.81 -22.19 -10.35
N ALA A 507 -7.42 -22.51 -11.59
CA ALA A 507 -7.36 -21.54 -12.67
C ALA A 507 -8.79 -21.29 -13.22
N SER A 508 -9.15 -20.02 -13.41
CA SER A 508 -10.46 -19.62 -13.94
C SER A 508 -10.32 -18.78 -15.22
N PRO A 509 -11.28 -18.88 -16.15
CA PRO A 509 -11.32 -18.00 -17.32
C PRO A 509 -11.50 -16.54 -16.86
N THR A 510 -10.75 -15.62 -17.44
CA THR A 510 -10.89 -14.18 -17.18
C THR A 510 -10.50 -13.33 -18.41
N PHE A 511 -10.71 -12.02 -18.28
CA PHE A 511 -10.31 -10.98 -19.22
C PHE A 511 -9.40 -9.98 -18.51
N LEU A 512 -8.17 -9.84 -18.99
CA LEU A 512 -7.13 -8.99 -18.43
C LEU A 512 -6.92 -7.78 -19.33
N ILE A 513 -7.12 -6.56 -18.82
CA ILE A 513 -6.94 -5.32 -19.59
C ILE A 513 -5.61 -4.65 -19.21
N ARG A 514 -4.79 -4.37 -20.21
CA ARG A 514 -3.52 -3.65 -20.08
C ARG A 514 -3.28 -2.80 -21.32
N ASP A 515 -2.86 -1.54 -21.12
CA ASP A 515 -2.51 -0.61 -22.19
C ASP A 515 -3.62 -0.45 -23.26
N GLY A 516 -4.89 -0.51 -22.84
CA GLY A 516 -6.08 -0.46 -23.69
C GLY A 516 -6.46 -1.78 -24.37
N ILE A 517 -5.65 -2.84 -24.23
CA ILE A 517 -5.84 -4.14 -24.87
C ILE A 517 -6.46 -5.13 -23.88
N CYS A 518 -7.53 -5.82 -24.29
CA CYS A 518 -8.15 -6.90 -23.53
C CYS A 518 -7.58 -8.26 -23.97
N HIS A 519 -7.13 -9.07 -23.01
CA HIS A 519 -6.59 -10.41 -23.21
C HIS A 519 -7.46 -11.46 -22.53
N LYS A 520 -7.86 -12.49 -23.27
CA LYS A 520 -8.64 -13.63 -22.79
C LYS A 520 -7.68 -14.76 -22.36
N ASP A 521 -7.69 -15.13 -21.09
CA ASP A 521 -6.73 -16.11 -20.54
C ASP A 521 -7.32 -16.87 -19.33
N HIS A 522 -6.62 -17.90 -18.84
CA HIS A 522 -6.88 -18.57 -17.58
C HIS A 522 -5.94 -18.03 -16.49
N ALA A 523 -6.53 -17.51 -15.41
CA ALA A 523 -5.80 -16.85 -14.34
C ALA A 523 -5.96 -17.55 -12.99
N ILE A 524 -5.02 -17.28 -12.08
CA ILE A 524 -5.13 -17.55 -10.65
C ILE A 524 -5.08 -16.24 -9.88
N SER A 525 -5.76 -16.19 -8.75
CA SER A 525 -5.97 -14.95 -8.00
C SER A 525 -5.55 -15.08 -6.54
N GLU A 526 -5.15 -13.95 -5.95
CA GLU A 526 -4.55 -13.83 -4.63
C GLU A 526 -5.26 -12.73 -3.84
N LEU A 527 -5.89 -13.11 -2.72
CA LEU A 527 -6.67 -12.23 -1.86
C LEU A 527 -5.78 -11.57 -0.82
N GLY A 528 -5.60 -10.25 -0.92
CA GLY A 528 -5.02 -9.44 0.14
C GLY A 528 -6.09 -8.81 1.01
N VAL A 529 -6.15 -9.17 2.30
CA VAL A 529 -7.02 -8.50 3.28
C VAL A 529 -6.22 -7.42 4.01
N TYR A 530 -6.68 -6.17 3.92
CA TYR A 530 -6.07 -5.07 4.67
C TYR A 530 -6.55 -5.08 6.11
N SER A 531 -5.70 -4.59 7.01
CA SER A 531 -6.05 -4.39 8.41
C SER A 531 -5.30 -3.19 8.99
N ALA A 532 -5.92 -2.52 9.96
CA ALA A 532 -5.32 -1.40 10.66
C ALA A 532 -5.31 -1.67 12.16
N TYR A 533 -4.18 -1.37 12.79
CA TYR A 533 -3.96 -1.55 14.22
C TYR A 533 -3.37 -0.28 14.81
N LEU A 534 -3.97 0.21 15.89
CA LEU A 534 -3.47 1.34 16.67
C LEU A 534 -3.63 1.03 18.16
N ARG A 535 -2.53 1.04 18.89
CA ARG A 535 -2.51 0.93 20.35
C ARG A 535 -1.78 2.12 20.97
N ASN A 536 -2.29 2.64 22.08
CA ASN A 536 -1.58 3.55 22.97
C ASN A 536 -1.44 2.88 24.35
N LYS A 537 -0.19 2.57 24.72
CA LYS A 537 0.18 1.79 25.91
C LYS A 537 -0.49 0.41 25.91
N GLU A 538 -1.49 0.24 26.76
CA GLU A 538 -2.29 -0.97 26.90
C GLU A 538 -3.60 -0.87 26.10
N SER A 539 -4.08 0.34 25.80
CA SER A 539 -5.37 0.61 25.16
C SER A 539 -5.33 0.38 23.65
N VAL A 540 -6.06 -0.62 23.16
CA VAL A 540 -6.31 -0.82 21.72
C VAL A 540 -7.36 0.19 21.27
N ILE A 541 -6.96 1.08 20.37
CA ILE A 541 -7.79 2.16 19.81
C ILE A 541 -8.41 1.75 18.48
N MET A 542 -7.72 0.89 17.73
CA MET A 542 -8.18 0.31 16.48
C MET A 542 -7.58 -1.08 16.32
N ASN A 543 -8.37 -2.08 15.95
CA ASN A 543 -7.89 -3.39 15.54
C ASN A 543 -8.88 -4.00 14.55
N ASP A 544 -8.90 -3.45 13.34
CA ASP A 544 -10.00 -3.65 12.40
C ASP A 544 -9.51 -4.32 11.10
N GLN A 545 -10.41 -5.09 10.48
CA GLN A 545 -10.31 -5.41 9.05
C GLN A 545 -10.69 -4.16 8.24
N CYS A 546 -9.94 -3.88 7.18
CA CYS A 546 -9.99 -2.60 6.47
C CYS A 546 -10.16 -2.77 4.97
N GLY A 547 -11.12 -3.56 4.51
CA GLY A 547 -11.30 -3.84 3.08
C GLY A 547 -10.24 -4.80 2.52
N TYR A 548 -10.06 -4.80 1.19
CA TYR A 548 -9.31 -5.83 0.49
C TYR A 548 -8.71 -5.40 -0.85
N LEU A 549 -7.90 -6.30 -1.42
CA LEU A 549 -7.33 -6.29 -2.74
C LEU A 549 -7.48 -7.70 -3.30
N MET A 550 -7.92 -7.86 -4.55
CA MET A 550 -7.65 -9.09 -5.30
C MET A 550 -6.57 -8.77 -6.33
N ARG A 551 -5.56 -9.66 -6.46
CA ARG A 551 -4.57 -9.63 -7.53
C ARG A 551 -4.78 -10.84 -8.41
N THR A 552 -4.88 -10.65 -9.71
CA THR A 552 -5.15 -11.73 -10.67
C THR A 552 -4.02 -11.78 -11.69
N LYS A 553 -3.51 -12.99 -11.99
CA LYS A 553 -2.39 -13.20 -12.91
C LYS A 553 -2.63 -14.43 -13.77
N VAL A 554 -2.07 -14.44 -14.98
CA VAL A 554 -2.10 -15.63 -15.84
C VAL A 554 -1.53 -16.85 -15.10
N SER A 555 -2.21 -17.99 -15.20
CA SER A 555 -1.93 -19.21 -14.44
C SER A 555 -0.51 -19.76 -14.64
N SER A 556 0.09 -19.49 -15.80
CA SER A 556 1.48 -19.82 -16.14
C SER A 556 2.53 -18.92 -15.47
N SER A 557 2.14 -17.77 -14.91
CA SER A 557 3.09 -16.84 -14.29
C SER A 557 3.42 -17.24 -12.85
N ASN A 558 4.69 -17.52 -12.58
CA ASN A 558 5.18 -17.67 -11.21
C ASN A 558 5.06 -16.37 -10.41
N GLU A 559 5.27 -15.22 -11.05
CA GLU A 559 5.28 -13.89 -10.41
C GLU A 559 3.91 -13.19 -10.37
N GLY A 560 3.70 -12.35 -9.36
CA GLY A 560 2.39 -11.72 -9.06
C GLY A 560 2.41 -10.21 -8.83
N GLY A 561 3.54 -9.53 -9.05
CA GLY A 561 3.65 -8.09 -8.85
C GLY A 561 2.89 -7.29 -9.93
N VAL A 562 1.82 -6.58 -9.57
CA VAL A 562 1.18 -5.57 -10.45
C VAL A 562 2.18 -4.45 -10.80
N ALA A 563 2.97 -4.00 -9.82
CA ALA A 563 4.06 -3.04 -10.00
C ALA A 563 5.15 -3.51 -10.96
N ALA A 564 5.49 -4.80 -10.96
CA ALA A 564 6.44 -5.40 -11.90
C ALA A 564 5.81 -5.72 -13.27
N GLY A 565 4.49 -5.98 -13.32
CA GLY A 565 3.70 -6.13 -14.55
C GLY A 565 3.13 -7.53 -14.81
N PHE A 566 3.22 -8.45 -13.84
CA PHE A 566 2.76 -9.84 -14.00
C PHE A 566 1.29 -10.07 -13.65
N ALA A 567 0.75 -9.20 -12.79
CA ALA A 567 -0.64 -9.24 -12.35
C ALA A 567 -1.40 -7.98 -12.78
N VAL A 568 -2.73 -8.09 -12.67
CA VAL A 568 -3.70 -7.01 -12.73
C VAL A 568 -4.37 -6.85 -11.36
N LEU A 569 -5.01 -5.69 -11.14
CA LEU A 569 -5.90 -5.47 -10.02
C LEU A 569 -7.28 -6.09 -10.31
N ASP A 570 -7.94 -6.60 -9.29
CA ASP A 570 -9.24 -7.26 -9.39
C ASP A 570 -10.06 -6.99 -8.12
N SER A 571 -11.34 -7.37 -8.12
CA SER A 571 -12.16 -7.47 -6.92
C SER A 571 -12.68 -8.91 -6.76
N ILE A 572 -13.64 -9.14 -5.86
CA ILE A 572 -14.22 -10.48 -5.63
C ILE A 572 -15.71 -10.49 -5.90
N TYR A 573 -16.18 -11.60 -6.49
CA TYR A 573 -17.59 -11.95 -6.61
C TYR A 573 -17.85 -13.11 -5.66
N LEU A 574 -18.62 -12.87 -4.60
CA LEU A 574 -18.86 -13.89 -3.59
C LEU A 574 -19.75 -15.01 -4.14
N THR A 575 -19.40 -16.25 -3.83
CA THR A 575 -20.13 -17.50 -4.16
C THR A 575 -20.59 -18.20 -2.89
#